data_AF-A0A920QTW7-F1
#
_entry.id   AF-A0A920QTW7-F1
#
_cell.length_a   1.000
_cell.length_b   1.000
_cell.length_c   1.000
_cell.angle_alpha   90.00
_cell.angle_beta   90.00
_cell.angle_gamma   90.00
#
_symmetry.space_group_name_H-M   'P 1'
#
loop_
_entity.id
_entity.type
_entity.pdbx_description
1 polymer ?
#
loop_
_entity_poly.entity_id
_entity_poly.type
_entity_poly.pdbx_seq_one_letter_code
_entity_poly.pdbx_strand_id
1 'polypeptide(L)'
;MTTQQISHVNLQYSHTIGRGEQFGPGFTQPQFVARGEDDLMYVLCRGSEYRPEGTRITVCTVDEEFVNIFARGVAQQGPHEFNLEDGSLAWPTCIAISQSGDIYVSDEWLNRITIFNSDGEYIGKWQECRAPEMEN
;
A
#
# COMPACT_ATOMS: atom_id res chain seq x y z
N MET A 1 1.20 -19.89 -25.85
CA MET A 1 0.28 -18.78 -26.15
C MET A 1 -1.12 -19.29 -25.90
N THR A 2 -1.85 -18.70 -24.95
CA THR A 2 -3.20 -19.15 -24.57
C THR A 2 -4.15 -17.99 -24.78
N THR A 3 -4.94 -18.05 -25.85
CA THR A 3 -5.92 -17.01 -26.20
C THR A 3 -7.25 -17.37 -25.53
N GLN A 4 -7.83 -16.46 -24.75
CA GLN A 4 -9.19 -16.62 -24.24
C GLN A 4 -10.08 -15.56 -24.90
N GLN A 5 -11.15 -16.02 -25.58
CA GLN A 5 -12.04 -15.16 -26.35
C GLN A 5 -13.16 -14.65 -25.43
N ILE A 6 -13.16 -13.35 -25.13
CA ILE A 6 -14.28 -12.68 -24.45
C ILE A 6 -14.80 -11.58 -25.39
N SER A 7 -15.88 -11.88 -26.12
CA SER A 7 -16.52 -11.00 -27.11
C SER A 7 -15.59 -10.55 -28.26
N HIS A 8 -16.07 -9.69 -29.16
CA HIS A 8 -15.36 -9.27 -30.40
C HIS A 8 -14.08 -8.43 -30.16
N VAL A 9 -13.48 -8.47 -28.98
CA VAL A 9 -12.24 -7.76 -28.63
C VAL A 9 -11.19 -8.78 -28.20
N ASN A 10 -10.09 -8.86 -28.95
CA ASN A 10 -8.91 -9.62 -28.54
C ASN A 10 -8.01 -8.71 -27.72
N LEU A 11 -7.87 -8.99 -26.42
CA LEU A 11 -6.92 -8.31 -25.54
C LEU A 11 -5.72 -9.22 -25.29
N GLN A 12 -4.52 -8.65 -25.38
CA GLN A 12 -3.27 -9.29 -24.99
C GLN A 12 -2.53 -8.30 -24.10
N TYR A 13 -2.00 -8.77 -22.98
CA TYR A 13 -1.11 -7.96 -22.15
C TYR A 13 0.22 -7.78 -22.90
N SER A 14 0.83 -6.61 -22.79
CA SER A 14 2.12 -6.31 -23.42
C SER A 14 3.29 -6.90 -22.65
N HIS A 15 3.25 -6.79 -21.33
CA HIS A 15 4.31 -7.24 -20.42
C HIS A 15 3.77 -7.49 -19.00
N THR A 16 4.59 -8.13 -18.17
CA THR A 16 4.32 -8.37 -16.75
C THR A 16 5.32 -7.57 -15.96
N ILE A 17 4.85 -6.76 -15.02
CA ILE A 17 5.70 -5.92 -14.18
C ILE A 17 5.96 -6.61 -12.85
N GLY A 18 7.23 -6.67 -12.46
CA GLY A 18 7.64 -6.96 -11.10
C GLY A 18 8.15 -8.37 -10.84
N ARG A 19 8.75 -8.50 -9.65
CA ARG A 19 9.29 -9.75 -9.12
C ARG A 19 8.82 -9.95 -7.68
N GLY A 20 8.47 -11.19 -7.36
CA GLY A 20 8.20 -11.59 -5.97
C GLY A 20 9.46 -11.43 -5.12
N GLU A 21 9.36 -10.61 -4.08
CA GLU A 21 10.47 -10.34 -3.19
C GLU A 21 9.96 -9.99 -1.79
N GLN A 22 10.65 -10.49 -0.76
CA GLN A 22 10.31 -10.21 0.64
C GLN A 22 10.76 -8.80 1.07
N PHE A 23 11.91 -8.33 0.59
CA PHE A 23 12.53 -7.04 0.94
C PHE A 23 13.25 -6.45 -0.26
N GLY A 24 13.20 -5.13 -0.44
CA GLY A 24 13.84 -4.47 -1.58
C GLY A 24 12.85 -4.12 -2.69
N PRO A 25 13.34 -3.90 -3.93
CA PRO A 25 12.58 -3.24 -4.99
C PRO A 25 11.42 -4.06 -5.55
N GLY A 26 11.32 -5.36 -5.23
CA GLY A 26 10.19 -6.19 -5.62
C GLY A 26 8.97 -6.08 -4.71
N PHE A 27 7.99 -6.95 -4.98
CA PHE A 27 6.68 -6.93 -4.35
C PHE A 27 6.49 -8.12 -3.39
N THR A 28 6.04 -7.83 -2.17
CA THR A 28 5.57 -8.85 -1.22
C THR A 28 4.05 -8.79 -1.19
N GLN A 29 3.36 -9.84 -1.64
CA GLN A 29 1.89 -9.93 -1.55
C GLN A 29 1.16 -8.63 -1.99
N PRO A 30 1.36 -8.19 -3.25
CA PRO A 30 0.72 -6.96 -3.74
C PRO A 30 -0.80 -7.07 -3.61
N GLN A 31 -1.42 -6.06 -2.99
CA GLN A 31 -2.86 -5.97 -2.76
C GLN A 31 -3.54 -5.08 -3.78
N PHE A 32 -2.96 -3.91 -4.03
CA PHE A 32 -3.55 -2.88 -4.87
C PHE A 32 -2.47 -2.05 -5.56
N VAL A 33 -2.83 -1.43 -6.67
CA VAL A 33 -1.95 -0.51 -7.39
C VAL A 33 -2.68 0.76 -7.77
N ALA A 34 -2.04 1.91 -7.55
CA ALA A 34 -2.51 3.21 -8.01
C ALA A 34 -1.55 3.81 -9.03
N ARG A 35 -2.10 4.50 -10.04
CA ARG A 35 -1.32 5.27 -11.00
C ARG A 35 -1.01 6.64 -10.43
N GLY A 36 0.26 7.01 -10.44
CA GLY A 36 0.72 8.36 -10.19
C GLY A 36 0.78 9.18 -11.48
N GLU A 37 1.48 10.31 -11.41
CA GLU A 37 1.85 11.11 -12.58
C GLU A 37 2.74 10.31 -13.54
N ASP A 38 2.68 10.63 -14.82
CA ASP A 38 3.45 10.00 -15.89
C ASP A 38 3.41 8.47 -15.84
N ASP A 39 4.54 7.80 -15.64
CA ASP A 39 4.69 6.35 -15.64
C ASP A 39 4.74 5.74 -14.23
N LEU A 40 4.52 6.54 -13.18
CA LEU A 40 4.63 6.07 -11.80
C LEU A 40 3.50 5.10 -11.40
N MET A 41 3.89 4.04 -10.72
CA MET A 41 3.05 2.99 -10.16
C MET A 41 3.33 2.89 -8.66
N TYR A 42 2.28 3.03 -7.85
CA TYR A 42 2.35 2.84 -6.41
C TYR A 42 1.70 1.50 -6.06
N VAL A 43 2.52 0.52 -5.73
CA VAL A 43 2.09 -0.84 -5.42
C VAL A 43 2.01 -1.02 -3.92
N LEU A 44 0.80 -1.17 -3.41
CA LEU A 44 0.54 -1.46 -2.00
C LEU A 44 0.77 -2.96 -1.75
N CYS A 45 1.72 -3.26 -0.88
CA CYS A 45 2.05 -4.60 -0.42
C CYS A 45 1.51 -4.83 1.00
N ARG A 46 0.96 -6.01 1.25
CA ARG A 46 0.51 -6.44 2.58
C ARG A 46 1.24 -7.71 2.98
N GLY A 47 2.30 -7.53 3.76
CA GLY A 47 3.05 -8.64 4.34
C GLY A 47 2.26 -9.36 5.42
N SER A 48 2.77 -10.54 5.81
CA SER A 48 2.33 -11.22 7.03
C SER A 48 2.64 -10.37 8.27
N GLU A 49 1.81 -10.48 9.31
CA GLU A 49 2.02 -9.81 10.61
C GLU A 49 3.34 -10.22 11.28
N TYR A 50 3.83 -11.42 11.00
CA TYR A 50 5.14 -11.90 11.47
C TYR A 50 6.32 -11.28 10.69
N ARG A 51 6.02 -10.57 9.60
CA ARG A 51 6.97 -9.96 8.65
C ARG A 51 6.49 -8.56 8.27
N PRO A 52 6.43 -7.62 9.24
CA PRO A 52 5.93 -6.26 9.01
C PRO A 52 6.71 -5.50 7.92
N GLU A 53 7.98 -5.84 7.68
CA GLU A 53 8.78 -5.37 6.54
C GLU A 53 8.11 -5.58 5.15
N GLY A 54 7.19 -6.53 5.05
CA GLY A 54 6.44 -6.85 3.83
C GLY A 54 5.32 -5.86 3.54
N THR A 55 4.80 -5.19 4.57
CA THR A 55 3.73 -4.20 4.44
C THR A 55 4.34 -2.84 4.17
N ARG A 56 4.21 -2.38 2.92
CA ARG A 56 4.87 -1.18 2.40
C ARG A 56 4.22 -0.74 1.09
N ILE A 57 4.60 0.44 0.62
CA ILE A 57 4.30 0.89 -0.74
C ILE A 57 5.60 0.90 -1.51
N THR A 58 5.64 0.13 -2.60
CA THR A 58 6.75 0.15 -3.56
C THR A 58 6.36 1.05 -4.73
N VAL A 59 7.22 1.99 -5.09
CA VAL A 59 7.06 2.89 -6.23
C VAL A 59 7.99 2.46 -7.35
N CYS A 60 7.43 2.24 -8.53
CA CYS A 60 8.19 1.92 -9.74
C CYS A 60 7.55 2.56 -10.97
N THR A 61 8.24 2.58 -12.10
CA THR A 61 7.65 2.99 -13.38
C THR A 61 6.95 1.81 -14.07
N VAL A 62 6.17 2.08 -15.12
CA VAL A 62 5.58 1.02 -15.98
C VAL A 62 6.63 0.21 -16.74
N ASP A 63 7.85 0.73 -16.84
CA ASP A 63 9.03 0.09 -17.44
C ASP A 63 9.89 -0.64 -16.39
N GLU A 64 9.34 -0.86 -15.19
CA GLU A 64 9.94 -1.63 -14.09
C GLU A 64 11.14 -0.96 -13.41
N GLU A 65 11.35 0.34 -13.61
CA GLU A 65 12.40 1.07 -12.90
C GLU A 65 11.97 1.33 -11.45
N PHE A 66 12.83 0.95 -10.51
CA PHE A 66 12.61 1.19 -9.09
C PHE A 66 12.79 2.67 -8.74
N VAL A 67 11.83 3.26 -8.03
CA VAL A 67 11.86 4.67 -7.62
C VAL A 67 12.04 4.80 -6.10
N ASN A 68 11.12 4.24 -5.31
CA ASN A 68 11.12 4.43 -3.84
C ASN A 68 10.36 3.32 -3.11
N ILE A 69 10.55 3.23 -1.79
CA ILE A 69 9.73 2.45 -0.86
C ILE A 69 9.43 3.31 0.36
N PHE A 70 8.17 3.35 0.76
CA PHE A 70 7.76 4.02 1.99
C PHE A 70 6.57 3.31 2.66
N ALA A 71 6.12 3.89 3.78
CA ALA A 71 5.27 3.23 4.77
C ALA A 71 5.94 2.00 5.40
N ARG A 72 5.42 1.56 6.56
CA ARG A 72 5.95 0.40 7.27
C ARG A 72 4.84 -0.41 7.91
N GLY A 73 5.02 -1.72 7.94
CA GLY A 73 4.16 -2.61 8.70
C GLY A 73 4.26 -2.34 10.20
N VAL A 74 3.15 -2.58 10.90
CA VAL A 74 3.12 -2.64 12.36
C VAL A 74 3.81 -3.93 12.82
N ALA A 75 4.92 -3.81 13.54
CA ALA A 75 5.50 -4.95 14.24
C ALA A 75 4.57 -5.36 15.39
N GLN A 76 4.18 -6.63 15.44
CA GLN A 76 3.43 -7.17 16.56
C GLN A 76 4.29 -7.11 17.84
N GLN A 77 3.88 -6.31 18.83
CA GLN A 77 4.50 -6.27 20.15
C GLN A 77 3.56 -6.95 21.16
N GLY A 78 3.76 -8.26 21.35
CA GLY A 78 3.08 -9.01 22.42
C GLY A 78 1.55 -9.14 22.28
N PRO A 79 0.89 -9.79 23.25
CA PRO A 79 -0.50 -10.20 23.10
C PRO A 79 -1.52 -9.05 23.06
N HIS A 80 -1.14 -7.81 23.42
CA HIS A 80 -2.08 -6.68 23.52
C HIS A 80 -1.51 -5.29 23.16
N GLU A 81 -0.26 -5.18 22.65
CA GLU A 81 0.31 -3.87 22.29
C GLU A 81 0.49 -3.77 20.76
N PHE A 82 -0.48 -3.14 20.11
CA PHE A 82 -0.38 -2.82 18.69
C PHE A 82 0.28 -1.45 18.56
N ASN A 83 1.41 -1.39 17.86
CA ASN A 83 2.04 -0.12 17.58
C ASN A 83 1.21 0.66 16.53
N LEU A 84 0.36 1.57 17.02
CA LEU A 84 -0.51 2.43 16.20
C LEU A 84 0.20 3.68 15.65
N GLU A 85 1.54 3.69 15.64
CA GLU A 85 2.37 4.80 15.19
C GLU A 85 1.87 5.45 13.90
N ASP A 86 2.08 6.75 13.83
CA ASP A 86 1.75 7.53 12.65
C ASP A 86 2.59 7.06 11.45
N GLY A 87 1.93 6.89 10.30
CA GLY A 87 2.51 6.34 9.08
C GLY A 87 2.66 4.82 9.04
N SER A 88 2.29 4.09 10.11
CA SER A 88 2.29 2.62 10.09
C SER A 88 1.01 2.05 9.45
N LEU A 89 1.13 0.83 8.91
CA LEU A 89 0.06 0.06 8.30
C LEU A 89 0.02 -1.34 8.90
N ALA A 90 -1.14 -1.80 9.32
CA ALA A 90 -1.35 -3.17 9.77
C ALA A 90 -1.90 -4.01 8.61
N TRP A 91 -3.15 -3.77 8.22
CA TRP A 91 -3.84 -4.52 7.16
C TRP A 91 -4.34 -3.56 6.08
N PRO A 92 -3.44 -3.00 5.26
CA PRO A 92 -3.85 -2.07 4.23
C PRO A 92 -4.54 -2.83 3.09
N THR A 93 -5.59 -2.22 2.55
CA THR A 93 -6.49 -2.85 1.56
C THR A 93 -6.50 -2.12 0.22
N CYS A 94 -6.38 -0.79 0.23
CA CYS A 94 -6.46 0.03 -0.98
C CYS A 94 -5.50 1.23 -0.88
N ILE A 95 -5.07 1.72 -2.03
CA ILE A 95 -4.29 2.94 -2.20
C ILE A 95 -4.94 3.80 -3.29
N ALA A 96 -5.06 5.10 -3.04
CA ALA A 96 -5.56 6.08 -4.00
C ALA A 96 -4.69 7.34 -3.96
N ILE A 97 -4.55 8.02 -5.10
CA ILE A 97 -3.72 9.21 -5.24
C ILE A 97 -4.62 10.36 -5.71
N SER A 98 -4.53 11.48 -5.01
CA SER A 98 -5.25 12.71 -5.37
C SER A 98 -4.56 13.46 -6.49
N GLN A 99 -5.23 14.49 -7.04
CA GLN A 99 -4.64 15.35 -8.08
C GLN A 99 -3.44 16.17 -7.58
N SER A 100 -3.33 16.41 -6.26
CA SER A 100 -2.16 17.08 -5.65
C SER A 100 -0.97 16.14 -5.42
N GLY A 101 -1.13 14.84 -5.67
CA GLY A 101 -0.11 13.83 -5.39
C GLY A 101 -0.18 13.25 -3.98
N ASP A 102 -1.15 13.67 -3.14
CA ASP A 102 -1.34 13.07 -1.82
C ASP A 102 -1.89 11.65 -1.96
N ILE A 103 -1.34 10.74 -1.16
CA ILE A 103 -1.51 9.29 -1.23
C ILE A 103 -2.32 8.84 -0.02
N TYR A 104 -3.47 8.24 -0.26
CA TYR A 104 -4.41 7.78 0.75
C TYR A 104 -4.41 6.26 0.79
N VAL A 105 -4.23 5.69 1.97
CA VAL A 105 -4.18 4.25 2.18
C VAL A 105 -5.23 3.85 3.20
N SER A 106 -6.14 2.96 2.83
CA SER A 106 -7.11 2.41 3.76
C SER A 106 -6.55 1.20 4.49
N ASP A 107 -6.74 1.17 5.80
CA ASP A 107 -6.33 0.07 6.68
C ASP A 107 -7.53 -0.50 7.44
N GLU A 108 -7.82 -1.78 7.22
CA GLU A 108 -8.99 -2.46 7.78
C GLU A 108 -8.82 -2.74 9.28
N TRP A 109 -7.61 -3.09 9.72
CA TRP A 109 -7.38 -3.38 11.14
C TRP A 109 -7.36 -2.11 11.98
N LEU A 110 -6.72 -1.07 11.45
CA LEU A 110 -6.60 0.21 12.14
C LEU A 110 -7.86 1.08 12.03
N ASN A 111 -8.81 0.71 11.17
CA ASN A 111 -10.00 1.52 10.83
C ASN A 111 -9.59 2.98 10.49
N ARG A 112 -8.54 3.09 9.68
CA ARG A 112 -7.80 4.35 9.46
C ARG A 112 -7.54 4.55 7.97
N ILE A 113 -7.67 5.81 7.53
CA ILE A 113 -7.03 6.27 6.29
C ILE A 113 -5.73 6.96 6.67
N THR A 114 -4.60 6.43 6.24
CA THR A 114 -3.28 7.05 6.41
C THR A 114 -2.94 7.85 5.15
N ILE A 115 -2.40 9.06 5.31
CA ILE A 115 -2.12 9.99 4.22
C ILE A 115 -0.61 10.25 4.16
N PHE A 116 -0.03 10.11 2.97
CA PHE A 116 1.35 10.43 2.66
C PHE A 116 1.42 11.48 1.54
N ASN A 117 2.50 12.25 1.47
CA ASN A 117 2.80 13.06 0.29
C ASN A 117 3.47 12.22 -0.80
N SER A 118 3.75 12.82 -1.96
CA SER A 118 4.41 12.16 -3.10
C SER A 118 5.82 11.64 -2.79
N ASP A 119 6.50 12.25 -1.81
CA ASP A 119 7.84 11.84 -1.35
C ASP A 119 7.78 10.64 -0.38
N GLY A 120 6.57 10.21 0.00
CA GLY A 120 6.33 9.08 0.89
C GLY A 120 6.35 9.43 2.39
N GLU A 121 6.35 10.73 2.72
CA GLU A 121 6.31 11.21 4.10
C GLU A 121 4.88 11.20 4.62
N TYR A 122 4.68 10.76 5.86
CA TYR A 122 3.37 10.81 6.50
C TYR A 122 2.97 12.26 6.77
N ILE A 123 1.77 12.63 6.34
CA ILE A 123 1.23 13.99 6.52
C ILE A 123 -0.07 14.03 7.32
N GLY A 124 -0.70 12.89 7.58
CA GLY A 124 -1.88 12.84 8.44
C GLY A 124 -2.69 11.56 8.34
N LYS A 125 -3.82 11.54 9.04
CA LYS A 125 -4.74 10.40 9.04
C LYS A 125 -6.18 10.83 9.27
N TRP A 126 -7.11 10.02 8.77
CA TRP A 126 -8.51 10.04 9.19
C TRP A 126 -8.79 8.79 10.01
N GLN A 127 -9.27 8.97 11.24
CA GLN A 127 -9.70 7.90 12.12
C GLN A 127 -10.90 8.39 12.93
N GLU A 128 -11.72 7.46 13.44
CA GLU A 128 -12.75 7.85 14.40
C GLU A 128 -12.09 8.39 15.69
N CYS A 129 -12.40 9.63 16.06
CA CYS A 129 -12.21 10.10 17.42
C CYS A 129 -13.27 9.44 18.29
N ARG A 130 -12.95 8.32 18.94
CA ARG A 130 -13.75 7.92 20.11
C ARG A 130 -13.61 9.03 21.15
N ALA A 131 -14.73 9.64 21.53
CA ALA A 131 -14.75 10.53 22.69
C ALA A 131 -14.12 9.80 23.88
N PRO A 132 -13.36 10.48 24.76
CA PRO A 132 -12.87 9.84 25.97
C PRO A 132 -14.08 9.23 26.68
N GLU A 133 -13.98 7.96 27.06
CA GLU A 133 -14.94 7.35 27.97
C GLU A 133 -15.01 8.27 29.18
N MET A 134 -16.18 8.86 29.44
CA MET A 134 -16.38 9.62 30.66
C MET A 134 -16.25 8.61 31.79
N GLU A 135 -15.13 8.68 32.51
CA GLU A 135 -14.95 8.02 33.80
C GLU A 135 -16.15 8.41 34.68
N ASN A 136 -16.92 7.40 35.10
CA ASN A 136 -17.93 7.54 36.15
C ASN A 136 -17.26 7.59 37.52
#